data_AF-A0A1I9SFS6-F1
#
_entry.id   AF-A0A1I9SFS6-F1
#
_cell.length_a   1.000
_cell.length_b   1.000
_cell.length_c   1.000
_cell.angle_alpha   90.00
_cell.angle_beta   90.00
_cell.angle_gamma   90.00
#
_symmetry.space_group_name_H-M   'P 1'
#
loop_
_entity.id
_entity.type
_entity.pdbx_description
1 polymer ?
#
loop_
_entity_poly.entity_id
_entity_poly.type
_entity_poly.pdbx_seq_one_letter_code
_entity_poly.pdbx_strand_id
1 'polypeptide(L)'
;SFWGATVITNLLSAAPYIGSDLVQWIWGGFSVDNATLTRFFTFHFILPFAIAGATLIHLLFLHQTGSSNPTGLNSDFDKVTFHTYYSYKDILGFAVLLGALATLSTFAPNILGDPDNFIPANPLVTPPHIKPEWYFLFAYAILRSIPNKLGGVLALLFAILILSIMPVAHTSKQRTLMFRPLTKLFFWSLIANACILTWIG
;
A
#
# COMPACT_ATOMS: atom_id res chain seq x y z
N SER A 1 15.00 -9.76 -1.52
CA SER A 1 14.03 -10.16 -2.56
C SER A 1 13.56 -11.61 -2.44
N PHE A 2 14.42 -12.62 -2.64
CA PHE A 2 14.04 -14.05 -2.65
C PHE A 2 13.24 -14.50 -1.41
N TRP A 3 13.75 -14.19 -0.22
CA TRP A 3 13.11 -14.60 1.01
C TRP A 3 11.79 -13.87 1.28
N GLY A 4 11.68 -12.60 0.86
CA GLY A 4 10.42 -11.85 0.90
C GLY A 4 9.36 -12.51 0.04
N ALA A 5 9.71 -12.89 -1.20
CA ALA A 5 8.83 -13.65 -2.08
C ALA A 5 8.40 -14.98 -1.43
N THR A 6 9.36 -15.72 -0.86
CA THR A 6 9.11 -17.00 -0.17
C THR A 6 8.11 -16.84 0.97
N VAL A 7 8.33 -15.88 1.88
CA VAL A 7 7.47 -15.66 3.04
C VAL A 7 6.08 -15.18 2.62
N ILE A 8 5.99 -14.16 1.76
CA ILE A 8 4.71 -13.52 1.39
C ILE A 8 3.81 -14.51 0.64
N THR A 9 4.34 -15.22 -0.35
CA THR A 9 3.53 -16.19 -1.11
C THR A 9 3.12 -17.37 -0.24
N ASN A 10 3.99 -17.82 0.68
CA ASN A 10 3.67 -18.90 1.60
C ASN A 10 2.56 -18.53 2.61
N LEU A 11 2.19 -17.25 2.75
CA LEU A 11 1.00 -16.88 3.53
C LEU A 11 -0.28 -17.53 2.99
N LEU A 12 -0.35 -17.81 1.68
CA LEU A 12 -1.49 -18.49 1.06
C LEU A 12 -1.66 -19.94 1.52
N SER A 13 -0.60 -20.58 2.04
CA SER A 13 -0.72 -21.91 2.64
C SER A 13 -1.57 -21.93 3.91
N ALA A 14 -1.94 -20.76 4.45
CA ALA A 14 -2.91 -20.68 5.54
C ALA A 14 -4.35 -20.98 5.09
N ALA A 15 -4.64 -20.93 3.78
CA ALA A 15 -5.97 -21.25 3.25
C ALA A 15 -6.31 -22.74 3.52
N PRO A 16 -7.43 -23.05 4.20
CA PRO A 16 -7.81 -24.42 4.50
C PRO A 16 -7.97 -25.26 3.22
N TYR A 17 -7.53 -26.51 3.28
CA TYR A 17 -7.64 -27.53 2.22
C TYR A 17 -6.81 -27.29 0.95
N ILE A 18 -6.77 -26.06 0.42
CA ILE A 18 -6.17 -25.74 -0.90
C ILE A 18 -4.85 -24.97 -0.80
N GLY A 19 -4.41 -24.61 0.41
CA GLY A 19 -3.31 -23.66 0.60
C GLY A 19 -1.96 -24.12 0.01
N SER A 20 -1.59 -25.40 0.17
CA SER A 20 -0.35 -25.94 -0.40
C SER A 20 -0.34 -25.85 -1.92
N ASP A 21 -1.47 -26.19 -2.53
CA ASP A 21 -1.62 -26.26 -3.98
C ASP A 21 -1.57 -24.86 -4.59
N LEU A 22 -2.18 -23.86 -3.92
CA LEU A 22 -2.09 -22.45 -4.32
C LEU A 22 -0.65 -21.94 -4.31
N VAL A 23 0.11 -22.25 -3.26
CA VAL A 23 1.52 -21.80 -3.14
C VAL A 23 2.37 -22.41 -4.25
N GLN A 24 2.31 -23.73 -4.43
CA GLN A 24 3.06 -24.41 -5.49
C GLN A 24 2.63 -23.97 -6.88
N TRP A 25 1.34 -23.71 -7.09
CA TRP A 25 0.82 -23.18 -8.34
C TRP A 25 1.37 -21.78 -8.65
N ILE A 26 1.50 -20.90 -7.64
CA ILE A 26 2.11 -19.57 -7.82
C ILE A 26 3.60 -19.70 -8.11
N TRP A 27 4.31 -20.54 -7.37
CA TRP A 27 5.74 -20.77 -7.59
C TRP A 27 6.03 -21.42 -8.94
N GLY A 28 5.12 -22.24 -9.46
CA GLY A 28 5.39 -23.10 -10.61
C GLY A 28 6.36 -24.24 -10.27
N GLY A 29 6.37 -24.67 -9.01
CA GLY A 29 7.32 -25.65 -8.46
C GLY A 29 7.20 -25.76 -6.94
N PHE A 30 8.18 -26.42 -6.31
CA PHE A 30 8.19 -26.67 -4.86
C PHE A 30 8.82 -25.54 -4.04
N SER A 31 9.49 -24.59 -4.68
CA SER A 31 10.12 -23.43 -4.07
C SER A 31 10.09 -22.25 -5.04
N VAL A 32 10.37 -21.05 -4.53
CA VAL A 32 10.66 -19.90 -5.40
C VAL A 32 11.88 -20.23 -6.25
N ASP A 33 11.74 -20.15 -7.58
CA ASP A 33 12.80 -20.46 -8.54
C ASP A 33 12.58 -19.69 -9.86
N ASN A 34 13.29 -20.03 -10.93
CA ASN A 34 13.25 -19.36 -12.23
C ASN A 34 11.83 -19.22 -12.82
N ALA A 35 11.01 -20.27 -12.68
CA ALA A 35 9.60 -20.22 -13.11
C ALA A 35 8.82 -19.12 -12.38
N THR A 36 9.06 -18.95 -11.07
CA THR A 36 8.46 -17.89 -10.26
C THR A 36 8.94 -16.52 -10.73
N LEU A 37 10.26 -16.36 -10.93
CA LEU A 37 10.86 -15.08 -11.32
C LEU A 37 10.35 -14.59 -12.68
N THR A 38 10.28 -15.47 -13.67
CA THR A 38 9.81 -15.12 -15.01
C THR A 38 8.34 -14.67 -14.97
N ARG A 39 7.49 -15.38 -14.22
CA ARG A 39 6.08 -15.00 -14.04
C ARG A 39 5.92 -13.70 -13.28
N PHE A 40 6.71 -13.50 -12.22
CA PHE A 40 6.68 -12.28 -11.42
C PHE A 40 7.08 -11.08 -12.27
N PHE A 41 8.08 -11.21 -13.14
CA PHE A 41 8.41 -10.17 -14.10
C PHE A 41 7.25 -9.88 -15.06
N THR A 42 6.62 -10.90 -15.64
CA THR A 42 5.45 -10.71 -16.51
C THR A 42 4.29 -10.02 -15.79
N PHE A 43 3.98 -10.42 -14.55
CA PHE A 43 2.95 -9.76 -13.75
C PHE A 43 3.31 -8.32 -13.39
N HIS A 44 4.56 -8.09 -12.98
CA HIS A 44 5.06 -6.75 -12.68
C HIS A 44 5.00 -5.84 -13.90
N PHE A 45 5.18 -6.37 -15.11
CA PHE A 45 5.06 -5.61 -16.35
C PHE A 45 3.60 -5.25 -16.67
N ILE A 46 2.66 -6.20 -16.56
CA ILE A 46 1.26 -5.97 -16.98
C ILE A 46 0.43 -5.19 -15.94
N LEU A 47 0.69 -5.38 -14.64
CA LEU A 47 -0.10 -4.77 -13.56
C LEU A 47 -0.12 -3.24 -13.58
N PRO A 48 0.97 -2.51 -13.88
CA PRO A 48 0.94 -1.06 -14.04
C PRO A 48 -0.08 -0.58 -15.09
N PHE A 49 -0.24 -1.31 -16.21
CA PHE A 49 -1.24 -0.97 -17.22
C PHE A 49 -2.67 -1.25 -16.73
N ALA A 50 -2.87 -2.33 -15.97
CA ALA A 50 -4.15 -2.59 -15.32
C ALA A 50 -4.50 -1.48 -14.30
N ILE A 51 -3.52 -1.00 -13.52
CA ILE A 51 -3.68 0.12 -12.59
C ILE A 51 -4.01 1.42 -13.35
N ALA A 52 -3.39 1.67 -14.50
CA ALA A 52 -3.74 2.82 -15.34
C ALA A 52 -5.20 2.74 -15.82
N GLY A 53 -5.66 1.56 -16.27
CA GLY A 53 -7.06 1.32 -16.62
C GLY A 53 -8.02 1.56 -15.44
N ALA A 54 -7.70 1.04 -14.25
CA ALA A 54 -8.47 1.30 -13.03
C ALA A 54 -8.49 2.78 -12.64
N THR A 55 -7.38 3.50 -12.89
CA THR A 55 -7.29 4.95 -12.64
C THR A 55 -8.22 5.75 -13.53
N LEU A 56 -8.39 5.36 -14.80
CA LEU A 56 -9.37 5.99 -15.69
C LEU A 56 -10.81 5.78 -15.21
N ILE A 57 -11.14 4.57 -14.76
CA ILE A 57 -12.45 4.26 -14.17
C ILE A 57 -12.67 5.09 -12.89
N HIS A 58 -11.64 5.19 -12.04
CA HIS A 58 -11.67 6.03 -10.85
C HIS A 58 -11.96 7.50 -11.18
N LEU A 59 -11.27 8.08 -12.17
CA LEU A 59 -11.49 9.46 -12.61
C LEU A 59 -12.86 9.66 -13.24
N LEU A 60 -13.38 8.67 -13.98
CA LEU A 60 -14.73 8.71 -14.53
C LEU A 60 -15.78 8.84 -13.42
N PHE A 61 -15.70 8.03 -12.38
CA PHE A 61 -16.62 8.13 -11.24
C PHE A 61 -16.43 9.44 -10.46
N LEU A 62 -15.19 9.91 -10.31
CA LEU A 62 -14.93 11.21 -9.69
C LEU A 62 -15.59 12.36 -10.48
N HIS A 63 -15.55 12.32 -11.81
CA HIS A 63 -16.14 13.35 -12.67
C HIS A 63 -17.68 13.35 -12.66
N GLN A 64 -18.33 12.25 -12.28
CA GLN A 64 -19.79 12.23 -12.12
C GLN A 64 -20.27 13.10 -10.95
N THR A 65 -19.50 13.17 -9.86
CA THR A 65 -19.88 13.96 -8.67
C THR A 65 -19.07 15.24 -8.50
N GLY A 66 -17.89 15.32 -9.13
CA GLY A 66 -16.89 16.33 -8.85
C GLY A 66 -16.13 16.09 -7.53
N SER A 67 -15.08 16.88 -7.31
CA SER A 67 -14.25 16.84 -6.10
C SER A 67 -15.01 17.39 -4.88
N SER A 68 -14.73 16.81 -3.71
CA SER A 68 -15.12 17.40 -2.42
C SER A 68 -14.19 18.56 -2.05
N ASN A 69 -14.60 19.36 -1.06
CA ASN A 69 -13.79 20.44 -0.48
C ASN A 69 -13.62 20.25 1.05
N PRO A 70 -12.72 20.98 1.72
CA PRO A 70 -12.43 20.80 3.15
C PRO A 70 -13.64 20.96 4.09
N THR A 71 -14.61 21.80 3.73
CA THR A 71 -15.82 22.02 4.56
C THR A 71 -16.81 20.86 4.46
N GLY A 72 -16.76 20.08 3.37
CA GLY A 72 -17.69 19.00 3.10
C GLY A 72 -19.06 19.43 2.60
N LEU A 73 -19.29 20.74 2.43
CA LEU A 73 -20.51 21.31 1.88
C LEU A 73 -20.50 21.28 0.35
N ASN A 74 -21.65 21.50 -0.29
CA ASN A 74 -21.71 21.64 -1.75
C ASN A 74 -20.92 22.90 -2.17
N SER A 75 -19.94 22.76 -3.09
CA SER A 75 -19.14 23.86 -3.62
C SER A 75 -19.64 24.43 -4.95
N ASP A 76 -20.82 24.03 -5.44
CA ASP A 76 -21.36 24.46 -6.74
C ASP A 76 -21.48 25.99 -6.88
N PHE A 77 -21.71 26.71 -5.79
CA PHE A 77 -21.86 28.16 -5.79
C PHE A 77 -20.53 28.92 -5.95
N ASP A 78 -19.38 28.24 -5.81
CA ASP A 78 -18.04 28.85 -5.85
C ASP A 78 -17.04 27.94 -6.61
N LYS A 79 -17.45 27.48 -7.78
CA LYS A 79 -16.56 26.72 -8.68
C LYS A 79 -15.67 27.65 -9.47
N VAL A 80 -14.41 27.25 -9.61
CA VAL A 80 -13.44 27.85 -10.54
C VAL A 80 -13.05 26.86 -11.62
N THR A 81 -12.58 27.36 -12.76
CA THR A 81 -12.05 26.51 -13.83
C THR A 81 -10.82 25.74 -13.36
N PHE A 82 -10.65 24.50 -13.84
CA PHE A 82 -9.47 23.70 -13.50
C PHE A 82 -8.19 24.35 -14.02
N HIS A 83 -8.20 24.78 -15.28
CA HIS A 83 -7.06 25.47 -15.87
C HIS A 83 -6.87 26.87 -15.27
N THR A 84 -5.61 27.30 -15.29
CA THR A 84 -5.01 28.40 -14.52
C THR A 84 -4.90 28.14 -13.02
N TYR A 85 -5.95 27.71 -12.33
CA TYR A 85 -5.87 27.55 -10.87
C TYR A 85 -5.21 26.23 -10.45
N TYR A 86 -5.81 25.10 -10.81
CA TYR A 86 -5.31 23.79 -10.38
C TYR A 86 -4.16 23.30 -11.25
N SER A 87 -4.11 23.64 -12.54
CA SER A 87 -2.96 23.29 -13.39
C SER A 87 -1.63 23.85 -12.87
N TYR A 88 -1.58 25.13 -12.47
CA TYR A 88 -0.35 25.72 -11.94
C TYR A 88 -0.02 25.22 -10.53
N LYS A 89 -1.04 25.00 -9.70
CA LYS A 89 -0.87 24.35 -8.39
C LYS A 89 -0.28 22.94 -8.52
N ASP A 90 -0.75 22.17 -9.48
CA ASP A 90 -0.27 20.81 -9.74
C ASP A 90 1.15 20.83 -10.31
N ILE A 91 1.48 21.76 -11.21
CA ILE A 91 2.86 21.96 -11.71
C ILE A 91 3.82 22.24 -10.54
N LEU A 92 3.44 23.09 -9.59
CA LEU A 92 4.25 23.32 -8.39
C LEU A 92 4.39 22.04 -7.56
N GLY A 93 3.31 21.29 -7.37
CA GLY A 93 3.33 19.99 -6.69
C GLY A 93 4.29 18.99 -7.36
N PHE A 94 4.26 18.88 -8.69
CA PHE A 94 5.18 18.04 -9.45
C PHE A 94 6.63 18.52 -9.35
N ALA A 95 6.87 19.84 -9.36
CA ALA A 95 8.22 20.39 -9.19
C ALA A 95 8.80 20.01 -7.81
N VAL A 96 8.00 20.08 -6.75
CA VAL A 96 8.40 19.65 -5.40
C VAL A 96 8.65 18.13 -5.35
N LEU A 97 7.74 17.32 -5.92
CA LEU A 97 7.88 15.87 -5.95
C LEU A 97 9.14 15.42 -6.71
N LEU A 98 9.35 15.96 -7.92
CA LEU A 98 10.51 15.64 -8.75
C LEU A 98 11.82 16.15 -8.11
N GLY A 99 11.80 17.33 -7.49
CA GLY A 99 12.92 17.84 -6.72
C GLY A 99 13.30 16.92 -5.55
N ALA A 100 12.31 16.45 -4.78
CA ALA A 100 12.53 15.50 -3.69
C ALA A 100 13.05 14.15 -4.21
N LEU A 101 12.48 13.62 -5.29
CA LEU A 101 12.93 12.38 -5.92
C LEU A 101 14.37 12.49 -6.44
N ALA A 102 14.71 13.58 -7.13
CA ALA A 102 16.06 13.82 -7.63
C ALA A 102 17.08 13.97 -6.49
N THR A 103 16.67 14.62 -5.39
CA THR A 103 17.51 14.74 -4.19
C THR A 103 17.77 13.37 -3.57
N LEU A 104 16.72 12.56 -3.39
CA LEU A 104 16.84 11.20 -2.86
C LEU A 104 17.74 10.33 -3.75
N SER A 105 17.48 10.30 -5.07
CA SER A 105 18.23 9.44 -5.99
C SER A 105 19.68 9.85 -6.16
N THR A 106 19.99 11.15 -6.06
CA THR A 106 21.36 11.67 -6.28
C THR A 106 22.18 11.61 -5.00
N PHE A 107 21.62 12.02 -3.86
CA PHE A 107 22.39 12.19 -2.63
C PHE A 107 22.27 11.01 -1.65
N ALA A 108 21.17 10.26 -1.69
CA ALA A 108 20.92 9.17 -0.74
C ALA A 108 20.14 7.99 -1.36
N PRO A 109 20.58 7.42 -2.50
CA PRO A 109 19.79 6.46 -3.29
C PRO A 109 19.38 5.20 -2.52
N ASN A 110 20.19 4.80 -1.52
CA ASN A 110 20.00 3.56 -0.78
C ASN A 110 19.37 3.76 0.61
N ILE A 111 19.02 5.00 1.02
CA ILE A 111 18.55 5.28 2.39
C ILE A 111 17.22 4.60 2.74
N LEU A 112 16.37 4.34 1.74
CA LEU A 112 15.09 3.65 1.90
C LEU A 112 15.17 2.16 1.54
N GLY A 113 16.36 1.66 1.15
CA GLY A 113 16.59 0.27 0.77
C GLY A 113 17.14 -0.56 1.92
N ASP A 114 17.26 -1.88 1.68
CA ASP A 114 17.88 -2.81 2.62
C ASP A 114 19.22 -3.32 2.05
N PRO A 115 20.35 -3.20 2.80
CA PRO A 115 21.66 -3.69 2.35
C PRO A 115 21.68 -5.18 1.96
N ASP A 116 20.83 -6.02 2.57
CA ASP A 116 20.79 -7.45 2.27
C ASP A 116 20.34 -7.74 0.83
N ASN A 117 19.64 -6.80 0.18
CA ASN A 117 19.25 -6.92 -1.23
C ASN A 117 20.42 -6.74 -2.22
N PHE A 118 21.60 -6.30 -1.76
CA PHE A 118 22.82 -6.30 -2.59
C PHE A 118 23.56 -7.64 -2.57
N ILE A 119 23.16 -8.57 -1.69
CA ILE A 119 23.72 -9.92 -1.64
C ILE A 119 22.88 -10.82 -2.58
N PRO A 120 23.51 -11.56 -3.52
CA PRO A 120 22.79 -12.51 -4.35
C PRO A 120 22.00 -13.52 -3.52
N ALA A 121 20.82 -13.89 -4.00
CA ALA A 121 19.93 -14.78 -3.28
C ALA A 121 20.59 -16.16 -3.04
N ASN A 122 20.57 -16.61 -1.79
CA ASN A 122 20.99 -17.94 -1.39
C ASN A 122 19.79 -18.68 -0.76
N PRO A 123 19.20 -19.69 -1.43
CA PRO A 123 18.07 -20.45 -0.90
C PRO A 123 18.39 -21.23 0.39
N LEU A 124 19.67 -21.43 0.72
CA LEU A 124 20.10 -22.20 1.88
C LEU A 124 20.40 -21.33 3.11
N VAL A 125 20.46 -20.00 2.96
CA VAL A 125 20.84 -19.08 4.04
C VAL A 125 19.83 -17.96 4.15
N THR A 126 19.03 -17.98 5.22
CA THR A 126 18.10 -16.90 5.56
C THR A 126 18.85 -15.76 6.27
N PRO A 127 18.70 -14.50 5.83
CA PRO A 127 19.24 -13.35 6.55
C PRO A 127 18.67 -13.27 7.98
N PRO A 128 19.45 -12.80 8.96
CA PRO A 128 19.06 -12.80 10.36
C PRO A 128 17.83 -11.93 10.67
N HIS A 129 17.63 -10.84 9.94
CA HIS A 129 16.54 -9.87 10.17
C HIS A 129 15.76 -9.58 8.90
N ILE A 130 15.18 -10.61 8.30
CA ILE A 130 14.31 -10.44 7.14
C ILE A 130 13.08 -9.58 7.46
N LYS A 131 12.87 -8.55 6.65
CA LYS A 131 11.72 -7.64 6.69
C LYS A 131 11.33 -7.21 5.27
N PRO A 132 10.08 -6.80 5.03
CA PRO A 132 9.70 -6.19 3.77
C PRO A 132 10.18 -4.73 3.70
N GLU A 133 9.98 -4.10 2.55
CA GLU A 133 10.23 -2.67 2.37
C GLU A 133 9.38 -1.82 3.31
N TRP A 134 9.86 -0.61 3.62
CA TRP A 134 9.34 0.25 4.69
C TRP A 134 7.83 0.52 4.62
N TYR A 135 7.27 0.61 3.40
CA TYR A 135 5.85 0.89 3.17
C TYR A 135 4.92 -0.30 3.50
N PHE A 136 5.48 -1.49 3.76
CA PHE A 136 4.73 -2.67 4.23
C PHE A 136 4.91 -2.98 5.72
N LEU A 137 5.80 -2.26 6.43
CA LEU A 137 6.13 -2.59 7.82
C LEU A 137 4.93 -2.52 8.77
N PHE A 138 4.03 -1.55 8.59
CA PHE A 138 2.83 -1.47 9.42
C PHE A 138 1.97 -2.74 9.35
N ALA A 139 1.83 -3.31 8.15
CA ALA A 139 1.03 -4.49 7.90
C ALA A 139 1.75 -5.76 8.36
N TYR A 140 3.08 -5.77 8.19
CA TYR A 140 3.95 -6.83 8.72
C TYR A 140 3.93 -6.89 10.26
N ALA A 141 3.90 -5.75 10.95
CA ALA A 141 3.74 -5.69 12.40
C ALA A 141 2.39 -6.31 12.84
N ILE A 142 1.30 -5.99 12.13
CA ILE A 142 -0.03 -6.58 12.40
C ILE A 142 0.00 -8.11 12.22
N LEU A 143 0.59 -8.59 11.11
CA LEU A 143 0.75 -10.03 10.83
C LEU A 143 1.47 -10.75 11.98
N ARG A 144 2.60 -10.21 12.47
CA ARG A 144 3.41 -10.81 13.54
C ARG A 144 2.79 -10.70 14.93
N SER A 145 1.85 -9.78 15.13
CA SER A 145 1.21 -9.57 16.44
C SER A 145 0.26 -10.69 16.84
N ILE A 146 -0.15 -11.55 15.89
CA ILE A 146 -1.08 -12.64 16.15
C ILE A 146 -0.32 -13.98 16.15
N PRO A 147 -0.29 -14.70 17.28
CA PRO A 147 0.44 -15.98 17.41
C PRO A 147 -0.35 -17.16 16.79
N ASN A 148 -0.92 -16.94 15.61
CA ASN A 148 -1.63 -17.95 14.81
C ASN A 148 -1.46 -17.60 13.33
N LYS A 149 -1.01 -18.57 12.52
CA LYS A 149 -0.72 -18.33 11.10
C LYS A 149 -1.95 -17.84 10.33
N LEU A 150 -3.09 -18.52 10.45
CA LEU A 150 -4.33 -18.13 9.76
C LEU A 150 -4.84 -16.79 10.29
N GLY A 151 -4.86 -16.59 11.61
CA GLY A 151 -5.28 -15.34 12.23
C GLY A 151 -4.44 -14.15 11.78
N GLY A 152 -3.12 -14.31 11.73
CA GLY A 152 -2.20 -13.29 11.22
C GLY A 152 -2.44 -12.95 9.74
N VAL A 153 -2.63 -13.95 8.89
CA VAL A 153 -2.94 -13.75 7.46
C VAL A 153 -4.27 -13.04 7.27
N LEU A 154 -5.30 -13.41 8.03
CA LEU A 154 -6.60 -12.72 7.99
C LEU A 154 -6.47 -11.28 8.49
N ALA A 155 -5.72 -11.02 9.56
CA ALA A 155 -5.52 -9.66 10.06
C ALA A 155 -4.74 -8.78 9.08
N LEU A 156 -3.72 -9.33 8.42
CA LEU A 156 -3.02 -8.66 7.32
C LEU A 156 -3.99 -8.25 6.20
N LEU A 157 -4.85 -9.18 5.77
CA LEU A 157 -5.86 -8.91 4.75
C LEU A 157 -6.84 -7.83 5.21
N PHE A 158 -7.34 -7.93 6.44
CA PHE A 158 -8.27 -6.95 7.02
C PHE A 158 -7.65 -5.58 7.24
N ALA A 159 -6.34 -5.47 7.47
CA ALA A 159 -5.65 -4.18 7.58
C ALA A 159 -5.83 -3.30 6.33
N ILE A 160 -6.07 -3.92 5.17
CA ILE A 160 -6.36 -3.21 3.91
C ILE A 160 -7.88 -3.20 3.64
N LEU A 161 -8.54 -4.35 3.76
CA LEU A 161 -9.98 -4.46 3.43
C LEU A 161 -10.89 -3.61 4.33
N ILE A 162 -10.46 -3.29 5.55
CA ILE A 162 -11.23 -2.42 6.46
C ILE A 162 -11.54 -1.05 5.86
N LEU A 163 -10.74 -0.57 4.90
CA LEU A 163 -11.00 0.68 4.17
C LEU A 163 -12.34 0.64 3.40
N SER A 164 -12.75 -0.54 2.91
CA SER A 164 -14.03 -0.71 2.21
C SER A 164 -15.26 -0.57 3.13
N ILE A 165 -15.07 -0.75 4.44
CA ILE A 165 -16.15 -0.66 5.44
C ILE A 165 -16.40 0.81 5.83
N MET A 166 -15.44 1.70 5.59
CA MET A 166 -15.49 3.11 6.02
C MET A 166 -16.76 3.86 5.61
N PRO A 167 -17.30 3.73 4.38
CA PRO A 167 -18.53 4.43 4.01
C PRO A 167 -19.75 3.99 4.83
N VAL A 168 -19.84 2.70 5.15
CA VAL A 168 -20.98 2.11 5.88
C VAL A 168 -20.87 2.37 7.39
N ALA A 169 -19.65 2.45 7.92
CA ALA A 169 -19.39 2.76 9.32
C ALA A 169 -19.53 4.25 9.65
N HIS A 170 -19.81 5.13 8.67
CA HIS A 170 -19.91 6.57 8.90
C HIS A 170 -21.20 6.93 9.65
N THR A 171 -21.08 7.36 10.91
CA THR A 171 -22.23 7.71 11.77
C THR A 171 -22.54 9.21 11.83
N SER A 172 -21.62 10.06 11.40
CA SER A 172 -21.75 11.51 11.52
C SER A 172 -22.74 12.10 10.52
N LYS A 173 -23.39 13.20 10.91
CA LYS A 173 -24.19 14.03 9.99
C LYS A 173 -23.33 15.01 9.18
N GLN A 174 -22.10 15.27 9.63
CA GLN A 174 -21.11 16.09 8.92
C GLN A 174 -20.12 15.19 8.18
N ARG A 175 -19.95 15.45 6.88
CA ARG A 175 -19.11 14.65 5.98
C ARG A 175 -17.62 14.69 6.35
N THR A 176 -17.04 15.88 6.56
CA THR A 176 -15.59 16.05 6.80
C THR A 176 -15.23 16.11 8.28
N LEU A 177 -13.93 15.97 8.57
CA LEU A 177 -13.37 16.08 9.92
C LEU A 177 -13.11 17.53 10.37
N MET A 178 -13.26 18.51 9.47
CA MET A 178 -12.86 19.90 9.72
C MET A 178 -13.48 20.45 11.01
N PHE A 179 -14.79 20.23 11.19
CA PHE A 179 -15.60 20.71 12.30
C PHE A 179 -15.89 19.65 13.38
N ARG A 180 -15.10 18.56 13.42
CA ARG A 180 -15.30 17.43 14.35
C ARG A 180 -14.06 17.21 15.23
N PRO A 181 -13.85 18.00 16.31
CA PRO A 181 -12.61 17.95 17.09
C PRO A 181 -12.27 16.56 17.64
N LEU A 182 -13.27 15.85 18.21
CA LEU A 182 -13.07 14.50 18.76
C LEU A 182 -12.66 13.50 17.67
N THR A 183 -13.33 13.51 16.52
CA THR A 183 -12.96 12.60 15.42
C THR A 183 -11.60 12.97 14.81
N LYS A 184 -11.25 14.26 14.78
CA LYS A 184 -9.92 14.73 14.35
C LYS A 184 -8.82 14.20 15.28
N LEU A 185 -9.05 14.18 16.59
CA LEU A 185 -8.14 13.56 17.55
C LEU A 185 -7.94 12.06 17.24
N PHE A 186 -9.03 11.31 17.04
CA PHE A 186 -8.94 9.88 16.71
C PHE A 186 -8.26 9.61 15.36
N PHE A 187 -8.46 10.49 14.38
CA PHE A 187 -7.75 10.41 13.10
C PHE A 187 -6.23 10.56 13.31
N TRP A 188 -5.79 11.56 14.06
CA TRP A 188 -4.36 11.73 14.33
C TRP A 188 -3.78 10.63 15.21
N SER A 189 -4.55 10.08 16.16
CA SER A 189 -4.10 8.89 16.90
C SER A 189 -3.96 7.67 15.98
N LEU A 190 -4.82 7.51 14.96
CA LEU A 190 -4.70 6.45 13.97
C LEU A 190 -3.42 6.63 13.13
N ILE A 191 -3.12 7.84 12.68
CA ILE A 191 -1.87 8.15 11.95
C ILE A 191 -0.64 7.84 12.82
N ALA A 192 -0.64 8.31 14.08
CA ALA A 192 0.44 8.02 15.01
C ALA A 192 0.61 6.50 15.25
N ASN A 193 -0.50 5.77 15.40
CA ASN A 193 -0.48 4.32 15.55
C ASN A 193 0.08 3.62 14.29
N ALA A 194 -0.27 4.09 13.08
CA ALA A 194 0.31 3.56 11.85
C ALA A 194 1.83 3.79 11.78
N CYS A 195 2.32 4.96 12.21
CA CYS A 195 3.75 5.23 12.33
C CYS A 195 4.44 4.31 13.36
N ILE A 196 3.81 4.06 14.50
CA ILE A 196 4.33 3.14 15.52
C ILE A 196 4.38 1.70 14.96
N LEU A 197 3.34 1.26 14.24
CA LEU A 197 3.34 -0.04 13.59
C LEU A 197 4.46 -0.16 12.54
N THR A 198 4.71 0.90 11.74
CA THR A 198 5.84 0.94 10.81
C THR A 198 7.19 0.85 11.52
N TRP A 199 7.31 1.44 12.72
CA TRP A 199 8.54 1.38 13.50
C TRP A 199 8.78 0.02 14.18
N ILE A 200 7.71 -0.64 14.64
CA ILE A 200 7.76 -1.97 15.27
C ILE A 200 7.92 -3.09 14.23
N GLY A 201 7.39 -2.88 13.02
CA GLY A 201 7.52 -3.80 11.88
C GLY A 201 8.97 -3.96 11.45
#